data_AF-A0A392T225-F1
#
_entry.id   AF-A0A392T225-F1
#
_cell.length_a   1.000
_cell.length_b   1.000
_cell.length_c   1.000
_cell.angle_alpha   90.00
_cell.angle_beta   90.00
_cell.angle_gamma   90.00
#
_symmetry.space_group_name_H-M   'P 1'
#
loop_
_entity.id
_entity.type
_entity.pdbx_description
1 polymer ?
#
loop_
_entity_poly.entity_id
_entity_poly.type
_entity_poly.pdbx_seq_one_letter_code
_entity_poly.pdbx_strand_id
1 'polypeptide(L)'
;MEAEEIKIYTDSQLVACQVSGEYQTKDERLSEYPALIKEKLARFKKSEVKHVPREHNARADVLSKLASTRRKKGGNQSLIQETL
;
A
#
# COMPACT_ATOMS: atom_id res chain seq x y z
N MET A 1 -20.82 2.29 14.00
CA MET A 1 -19.53 2.64 14.59
C MET A 1 -18.58 2.92 13.44
N GLU A 2 -18.17 4.17 13.27
CA GLU A 2 -17.13 4.54 12.30
C GLU A 2 -15.79 4.64 13.05
N ALA A 3 -14.69 4.28 12.39
CA ALA A 3 -13.36 4.42 12.97
C ALA A 3 -12.94 5.89 12.91
N GLU A 4 -12.56 6.48 14.05
CA GLU A 4 -12.15 7.88 14.12
C GLU A 4 -10.67 8.09 13.77
N GLU A 5 -9.85 7.06 13.96
CA GLU A 5 -8.40 7.09 13.72
C GLU A 5 -7.96 5.92 12.86
N ILE A 6 -6.98 6.15 11.98
CA ILE A 6 -6.38 5.10 11.14
C ILE A 6 -4.85 5.17 11.18
N LYS A 7 -4.22 4.00 11.27
CA LYS A 7 -2.78 3.81 11.10
C LYS A 7 -2.54 2.91 9.90
N ILE A 8 -1.71 3.38 8.97
CA ILE A 8 -1.40 2.71 7.71
C ILE A 8 0.07 2.35 7.71
N TYR A 9 0.34 1.08 7.38
CA TYR A 9 1.69 0.56 7.28
C TYR A 9 1.96 0.14 5.83
N THR A 10 3.12 0.53 5.30
CA THR A 10 3.57 0.16 3.96
C THR A 10 5.05 -0.19 3.98
N ASP A 11 5.47 -1.13 3.15
CA ASP A 11 6.87 -1.45 2.88
C ASP A 11 7.48 -0.60 1.74
N SER A 12 6.69 0.30 1.15
CA SER A 12 7.18 1.28 0.20
C SER A 12 7.53 2.59 0.90
N GLN A 13 8.81 2.81 1.15
CA GLN A 13 9.31 4.06 1.70
C GLN A 13 8.92 5.27 0.84
N LEU A 14 8.97 5.11 -0.49
CA LEU A 14 8.57 6.16 -1.43
C LEU A 14 7.13 6.60 -1.19
N VAL A 15 6.20 5.64 -1.07
CA VAL A 15 4.78 5.94 -0.84
C VAL A 15 4.58 6.58 0.53
N ALA A 16 5.26 6.08 1.57
CA ALA A 16 5.17 6.67 2.91
C ALA A 16 5.59 8.15 2.90
N CYS A 17 6.73 8.49 2.30
CA CYS A 17 7.23 9.85 2.20
C CYS A 17 6.38 10.75 1.28
N GLN A 18 5.78 10.20 0.22
CA GLN A 18 4.88 10.96 -0.66
C GLN A 18 3.56 11.30 0.05
N VAL A 19 3.03 10.39 0.86
CA VAL A 19 1.78 10.62 1.61
C VAL A 19 2.00 11.54 2.80
N SER A 20 3.15 11.45 3.48
CA SER A 20 3.53 12.41 4.54
C SER A 20 3.83 13.81 3.99
N GLY A 21 3.99 13.95 2.66
CA GLY A 21 4.29 15.22 2.00
C GLY A 21 5.77 15.59 2.03
N GLU A 22 6.63 14.72 2.53
CA GLU A 22 8.09 14.89 2.49
C GLU A 22 8.59 14.85 1.05
N TYR A 23 8.03 13.96 0.22
CA TYR A 23 8.45 13.77 -1.17
C TYR A 23 7.38 14.25 -2.15
N GLN A 24 7.81 14.98 -3.18
CA GLN A 24 6.95 15.33 -4.31
C GLN A 24 6.84 14.17 -5.30
N THR A 25 5.64 13.99 -5.85
CA THR A 25 5.41 13.03 -6.94
C THR A 25 5.64 13.73 -8.27
N LYS A 26 6.69 13.32 -9.00
CA LYS A 26 7.08 13.93 -10.28
C LYS A 26 6.49 13.25 -11.51
N ASP A 27 6.05 12.01 -11.36
CA ASP A 27 5.45 11.25 -12.44
C ASP A 27 4.01 11.73 -12.67
N GLU A 28 3.69 12.15 -13.90
CA GLU A 28 2.38 12.70 -14.26
C GLU A 28 1.25 11.71 -13.99
N ARG A 29 1.47 10.42 -14.25
CA ARG A 29 0.47 9.37 -14.00
C ARG A 29 0.26 9.14 -12.51
N LEU A 30 1.30 9.39 -11.70
CA LEU A 30 1.22 9.23 -10.25
C LEU A 30 0.78 10.50 -9.51
N SER A 31 0.79 11.66 -10.18
CA SER A 31 0.53 12.97 -9.57
C SER A 31 -0.87 13.11 -8.95
N GLU A 32 -1.84 12.32 -9.42
CA GLU A 32 -3.22 12.31 -8.92
C GLU A 32 -3.40 11.54 -7.61
N TYR A 33 -2.55 10.54 -7.32
CA TYR A 33 -2.74 9.67 -6.16
C TYR A 33 -2.55 10.37 -4.81
N PRO A 34 -1.58 11.29 -4.62
CA PRO A 34 -1.46 12.03 -3.37
C PRO A 34 -2.73 12.80 -3.00
N ALA A 35 -3.40 13.42 -3.99
CA ALA A 35 -4.65 14.14 -3.77
C ALA A 35 -5.77 13.18 -3.34
N LEU A 36 -5.91 12.05 -4.05
CA LEU A 36 -6.90 11.02 -3.73
C LEU A 36 -6.69 10.42 -2.33
N ILE A 37 -5.43 10.18 -1.94
CA ILE A 37 -5.10 9.66 -0.62
C ILE A 37 -5.48 10.69 0.45
N LYS A 38 -5.13 11.97 0.27
CA LYS A 38 -5.50 13.05 1.20
C LYS A 38 -7.03 13.15 1.40
N GLU A 39 -7.81 13.07 0.31
CA GLU A 39 -9.28 13.09 0.39
C GLU A 39 -9.82 11.91 1.21
N LYS A 40 -9.25 10.70 1.03
CA LYS A 40 -9.65 9.52 1.81
C LYS A 40 -9.26 9.64 3.28
N LEU A 41 -8.06 10.17 3.56
CA LEU A 41 -7.56 10.35 4.92
C LEU A 41 -8.32 11.46 5.68
N ALA A 42 -8.85 12.47 4.99
CA ALA A 42 -9.65 13.54 5.59
C ALA A 42 -10.97 13.04 6.23
N ARG A 43 -11.38 11.80 5.95
CA ARG A 43 -12.55 11.17 6.58
C ARG A 43 -12.28 10.73 8.03
N PHE A 44 -11.02 10.65 8.43
CA PHE A 44 -10.60 10.28 9.78
C PHE A 44 -10.16 11.53 10.55
N LYS A 45 -10.45 11.58 11.86
CA LYS A 45 -9.96 12.67 12.72
C LYS A 45 -8.44 12.65 12.82
N LYS A 46 -7.85 11.45 12.76
CA LYS A 46 -6.40 11.25 12.78
C LYS A 46 -6.00 10.16 11.81
N SER A 47 -4.98 10.46 11.00
CA SER A 47 -4.36 9.49 10.10
C SER A 47 -2.84 9.51 10.28
N GLU A 48 -2.23 8.33 10.22
CA GLU A 48 -0.79 8.16 10.27
C GLU A 48 -0.37 7.13 9.22
N VAL A 49 0.69 7.44 8.47
CA VAL A 49 1.28 6.51 7.50
C VAL A 49 2.74 6.27 7.89
N LYS A 50 3.12 5.01 8.02
CA LYS A 50 4.47 4.60 8.45
C LYS A 50 5.05 3.58 7.50
N HIS A 51 6.33 3.76 7.20
CA HIS A 51 7.13 2.73 6.57
C HIS A 51 7.47 1.62 7.57
N VAL A 52 7.39 0.36 7.13
CA VAL A 52 7.85 -0.82 7.88
C VAL A 52 8.70 -1.71 6.99
N PRO A 53 9.69 -2.46 7.53
CA PRO A 53 10.43 -3.44 6.74
C PRO A 53 9.49 -4.46 6.10
N ARG A 54 9.86 -5.00 4.92
CA ARG A 54 9.01 -5.92 4.13
C ARG A 54 8.56 -7.16 4.90
N GLU A 55 9.42 -7.70 5.75
CA GLU A 55 9.13 -8.79 6.69
C GLU A 55 7.93 -8.48 7.61
N HIS A 56 7.73 -7.22 7.99
CA HIS A 56 6.60 -6.77 8.80
C HIS A 56 5.34 -6.46 7.97
N ASN A 57 5.42 -6.51 6.64
CA ASN A 57 4.30 -6.32 5.71
C ASN A 57 3.92 -7.62 4.96
N ALA A 58 4.41 -8.78 5.41
CA ALA A 58 4.26 -10.07 4.73
C ALA A 58 2.80 -10.41 4.37
N ARG A 59 1.85 -10.10 5.27
CA ARG A 59 0.43 -10.36 5.02
C ARG A 59 -0.11 -9.58 3.82
N ALA A 60 0.27 -8.31 3.67
CA ALA A 60 -0.17 -7.49 2.54
C ALA A 60 0.52 -7.95 1.23
N ASP A 61 1.78 -8.35 1.29
CA ASP A 61 2.53 -8.88 0.16
C ASP A 61 1.90 -10.19 -0.39
N VAL A 62 1.55 -11.14 0.49
CA VAL A 62 0.84 -12.37 0.10
C VAL A 62 -0.50 -12.06 -0.58
N LEU A 63 -1.28 -11.12 -0.03
CA LEU A 63 -2.55 -10.72 -0.62
C LEU A 63 -2.36 -10.05 -2.00
N SER A 64 -1.33 -9.22 -2.15
CA SER A 64 -0.98 -8.59 -3.42
C SER A 64 -0.56 -9.61 -4.49
N LYS A 65 0.27 -10.60 -4.11
CA LYS A 65 0.65 -11.75 -4.97
C LYS A 65 -0.58 -12.56 -5.39
N LEU A 66 -1.50 -12.84 -4.46
CA LEU A 66 -2.75 -13.56 -4.75
C LEU A 66 -3.65 -12.79 -5.74
N ALA A 67 -3.76 -11.47 -5.60
CA ALA A 67 -4.54 -10.64 -6.52
C ALA A 67 -3.91 -10.59 -7.92
N SER A 68 -2.58 -10.51 -7.98
CA SER A 68 -1.81 -10.44 -9.22
C SER A 68 -1.87 -11.75 -10.03
N THR A 69 -1.90 -12.90 -9.35
CA THR A 69 -1.94 -14.22 -9.99
C THR A 69 -3.31 -14.56 -10.58
N ARG A 70 -4.41 -14.09 -9.97
CA ARG A 70 -5.77 -14.28 -10.49
C ARG A 70 -6.02 -13.67 -11.87
N ARG A 71 -5.17 -12.74 -12.33
CA ARG A 71 -5.26 -12.10 -13.65
C ARG A 71 -4.66 -12.94 -14.79
N LYS A 72 -3.91 -14.01 -14.50
CA LYS A 72 -3.23 -14.83 -15.53
C LYS A 72 -4.06 -16.05 -15.89
N LYS A 73 -5.07 -15.87 -16.74
CA LYS A 73 -5.75 -17.00 -17.40
C LYS A 73 -4.84 -17.49 -18.54
N GLY A 74 -3.92 -18.40 -18.23
CA GLY A 74 -3.11 -19.12 -19.22
C GLY A 74 -1.63 -19.20 -18.86
N GLY A 75 -1.17 -20.39 -18.47
CA GLY A 75 0.25 -20.73 -18.33
C GLY A 75 0.65 -21.05 -16.89
N ASN A 76 0.72 -22.35 -16.59
CA ASN A 76 1.19 -22.94 -15.33
C ASN A 76 2.42 -22.22 -14.75
N GLN A 77 2.34 -21.73 -13.51
CA GLN A 77 3.52 -21.31 -12.75
C GLN A 77 3.35 -21.74 -11.28
N SER A 78 4.34 -22.47 -10.79
CA SER A 78 4.41 -23.24 -9.55
C SER A 78 4.16 -22.41 -8.29
N LEU A 79 3.51 -23.06 -7.31
CA LEU A 79 3.36 -22.62 -5.93
C LEU A 79 4.75 -22.48 -5.30
N ILE A 80 5.23 -21.25 -5.11
CA ILE A 80 6.32 -21.00 -4.17
C ILE A 80 5.67 -20.97 -2.78
N GLN A 81 5.90 -22.04 -2.01
CA GLN A 81 5.65 -22.04 -0.57
C GLN A 81 6.66 -21.08 0.07
N GLU A 82 6.21 -19.94 0.58
CA GLU A 82 6.96 -19.22 1.62
C GLU A 82 6.54 -19.84 2.95
N THR A 83 7.42 -20.71 3.48
CA THR A 83 7.36 -21.31 4.81
C THR A 83 7.42 -20.21 5.87
N LEU A 84 6.54 -20.31 6.87
CA LEU A 84 6.52 -19.50 8.09
C LEU A 84 7.81 -19.66 8.91
#